data_AF-A0A961HFV1-F1
#
_entry.id   AF-A0A961HFV1-F1
#
_cell.length_a   1.000
_cell.length_b   1.000
_cell.length_c   1.000
_cell.angle_alpha   90.00
_cell.angle_beta   90.00
_cell.angle_gamma   90.00
#
_symmetry.space_group_name_H-M   'P 1'
#
loop_
_entity.id
_entity.type
_entity.pdbx_description
1 polymer ?
#
loop_
_entity_poly.entity_id
_entity_poly.type
_entity_poly.pdbx_seq_one_letter_code
_entity_poly.pdbx_strand_id
1 'polypeptide(L)'
;MPDLVVITDTDGQPSGIVDVDQLQGDATKFMYDLAEQAGDDDALDKVVERWHGTRDPDEFGYLCAAALSLLVRCVLAPILDVADTAGIDLRTGLREAADNARNTL
;
A
#
# COMPACT_ATOMS: atom_id res chain seq x y z
N MET A 1 -12.17 -5.76 -15.91
CA MET A 1 -11.58 -6.86 -15.12
C MET A 1 -12.74 -7.60 -14.48
N PRO A 2 -12.71 -8.92 -14.23
CA PRO A 2 -13.83 -9.58 -13.55
C PRO A 2 -14.02 -8.97 -12.15
N ASP A 3 -15.27 -8.72 -11.78
CA ASP A 3 -15.63 -8.06 -10.51
C ASP A 3 -15.33 -8.94 -9.29
N LEU A 4 -15.32 -10.25 -9.48
CA LEU A 4 -15.00 -11.25 -8.46
C LEU A 4 -13.85 -12.15 -8.92
N VAL A 5 -12.84 -12.31 -8.09
CA VAL A 5 -11.68 -13.19 -8.32
C VAL A 5 -11.64 -14.26 -7.23
N VAL A 6 -11.51 -15.52 -7.64
CA VAL A 6 -11.31 -16.64 -6.70
C VAL A 6 -9.84 -16.74 -6.34
N ILE A 7 -9.52 -16.72 -5.05
CA ILE A 7 -8.18 -17.05 -4.54
C ILE A 7 -8.13 -18.55 -4.36
N THR A 8 -7.02 -19.16 -4.79
CA THR A 8 -6.74 -20.57 -4.54
C THR A 8 -5.57 -20.72 -3.57
N ASP A 9 -5.61 -21.77 -2.76
CA ASP A 9 -4.47 -22.19 -1.95
C ASP A 9 -3.35 -22.83 -2.81
N THR A 10 -2.31 -23.32 -2.15
CA THR A 10 -1.15 -23.95 -2.82
C THR A 10 -1.48 -25.26 -3.54
N ASP A 11 -2.60 -25.90 -3.19
CA ASP A 11 -3.09 -27.14 -3.81
C ASP A 11 -4.09 -26.86 -4.94
N GLY A 12 -4.34 -25.58 -5.24
CA GLY A 12 -5.27 -25.11 -6.27
C GLY A 12 -6.73 -25.18 -5.83
N GLN A 13 -7.02 -25.39 -4.54
CA GLN A 13 -8.38 -25.37 -4.02
C GLN A 13 -8.81 -23.93 -3.73
N PRO A 14 -10.08 -23.56 -3.99
CA PRO A 14 -10.59 -22.24 -3.63
C PRO A 14 -10.45 -21.98 -2.12
N SER A 15 -9.69 -20.94 -1.76
CA SER A 15 -9.52 -20.48 -0.38
C SER A 15 -10.34 -19.23 -0.08
N GLY A 16 -10.74 -18.45 -1.09
CA GLY A 16 -11.52 -17.23 -0.91
C GLY A 16 -12.04 -16.62 -2.20
N ILE A 17 -12.85 -15.56 -2.07
CA ILE A 17 -13.36 -14.75 -3.19
C ILE A 17 -13.15 -13.28 -2.86
N VAL A 18 -12.49 -12.54 -3.76
CA VAL A 18 -12.24 -11.11 -3.63
C VAL A 18 -13.11 -10.34 -4.60
N ASP A 19 -13.87 -9.37 -4.08
CA ASP A 19 -14.49 -8.31 -4.87
C ASP A 19 -13.43 -7.25 -5.20
N VAL A 20 -13.11 -7.13 -6.49
CA VAL A 20 -12.02 -6.28 -6.98
C VAL A 20 -12.36 -4.80 -6.86
N ASP A 21 -13.62 -4.43 -7.07
CA ASP A 21 -14.07 -3.04 -6.99
C ASP A 21 -14.09 -2.57 -5.53
N GLN A 22 -14.60 -3.43 -4.64
CA GLN A 22 -14.53 -3.18 -3.20
C GLN A 22 -13.07 -3.09 -2.74
N LEU A 23 -12.21 -4.00 -3.18
CA LEU A 23 -10.78 -3.98 -2.84
C LEU A 23 -10.13 -2.66 -3.27
N GLN A 24 -10.38 -2.19 -4.50
CA GLN A 24 -9.81 -0.92 -4.99
C GLN A 24 -10.31 0.29 -4.20
N GLY A 25 -11.63 0.35 -3.93
CA GLY A 25 -12.21 1.42 -3.14
C GLY A 25 -11.63 1.48 -1.73
N ASP A 26 -11.46 0.33 -1.11
CA ASP A 26 -10.91 0.25 0.24
C ASP A 26 -9.40 0.45 0.27
N ALA A 27 -8.66 0.00 -0.74
CA ALA A 27 -7.24 0.29 -0.89
C ALA A 27 -6.98 1.79 -1.00
N THR A 28 -7.87 2.51 -1.70
CA THR A 28 -7.78 3.97 -1.82
C THR A 28 -7.99 4.66 -0.47
N LYS A 29 -9.00 4.24 0.30
CA LYS A 29 -9.24 4.78 1.65
C LYS A 29 -8.08 4.46 2.59
N PHE A 30 -7.65 3.19 2.61
CA PHE A 30 -6.56 2.75 3.46
C PHE A 30 -5.25 3.49 3.14
N MET A 31 -4.93 3.68 1.86
CA MET A 31 -3.80 4.49 1.42
C MET A 31 -3.84 5.91 2.01
N TYR A 32 -4.99 6.60 1.95
CA TYR A 32 -5.09 7.97 2.48
C TYR A 32 -5.06 8.01 4.00
N ASP A 33 -5.69 7.04 4.68
CA ASP A 33 -5.60 6.91 6.13
C ASP A 33 -4.12 6.74 6.56
N LEU A 34 -3.34 5.93 5.86
CA LEU A 34 -1.89 5.76 6.13
C LEU A 34 -1.11 7.06 5.84
N ALA A 35 -1.38 7.69 4.71
CA ALA A 35 -0.68 8.90 4.30
C ALA A 35 -0.93 10.08 5.26
N GLU A 36 -2.13 10.19 5.83
CA GLU A 36 -2.48 11.22 6.82
C GLU A 36 -1.63 11.12 8.09
N GLN A 37 -1.24 9.90 8.49
CA GLN A 37 -0.44 9.67 9.69
C GLN A 37 1.07 9.67 9.42
N ALA A 38 1.52 10.15 8.25
CA ALA A 38 2.94 10.19 7.93
C ALA A 38 3.75 10.99 8.96
N GLY A 39 4.68 10.30 9.65
CA GLY A 39 5.50 10.89 10.72
C GLY A 39 4.98 10.66 12.14
N ASP A 40 3.86 9.95 12.31
CA ASP A 40 3.32 9.48 13.59
C ASP A 40 3.11 7.96 13.53
N ASP A 41 4.15 7.21 13.90
CA ASP A 41 4.15 5.75 13.82
C ASP A 41 3.07 5.11 14.72
N ASP A 42 2.82 5.67 15.90
CA ASP A 42 1.78 5.19 16.83
C ASP A 42 0.37 5.37 16.26
N ALA A 43 0.13 6.46 15.53
CA ALA A 43 -1.15 6.69 14.85
C ALA A 43 -1.29 5.80 13.62
N LEU A 44 -0.20 5.58 12.87
CA LEU A 44 -0.16 4.68 11.73
C LEU A 44 -0.49 3.24 12.14
N ASP A 45 0.10 2.74 13.24
CA ASP A 45 -0.18 1.40 13.76
C ASP A 45 -1.67 1.22 14.10
N LYS A 46 -2.30 2.22 14.72
CA LYS A 46 -3.75 2.18 15.02
C LYS A 46 -4.61 2.14 13.76
N VAL A 47 -4.18 2.79 12.68
CA VAL A 47 -4.85 2.70 11.37
C VAL A 47 -4.75 1.28 10.84
N VAL A 48 -3.54 0.70 10.84
CA VAL A 48 -3.31 -0.68 10.38
C VAL A 48 -4.14 -1.68 11.19
N GLU A 49 -4.14 -1.58 12.52
CA GLU A 49 -4.93 -2.44 13.42
C GLU A 49 -6.43 -2.36 13.11
N ARG A 50 -6.96 -1.14 12.90
CA ARG A 50 -8.36 -0.92 12.54
C ARG A 50 -8.72 -1.63 11.24
N TRP A 51 -7.88 -1.52 10.21
CA TRP A 51 -8.14 -2.15 8.92
C TRP A 51 -7.94 -3.67 8.97
N HIS A 52 -6.93 -4.16 9.67
CA HIS A 52 -6.69 -5.58 9.89
C HIS A 52 -7.85 -6.26 10.63
N GLY A 53 -8.42 -5.61 11.65
CA GLY A 53 -9.55 -6.14 12.43
C GLY A 53 -10.87 -6.31 11.65
N THR A 54 -10.92 -5.88 10.39
CA THR A 54 -12.15 -5.91 9.57
C THR A 54 -12.15 -6.99 8.49
N ARG A 55 -11.07 -7.77 8.35
CA ARG A 55 -10.86 -8.66 7.19
C ARG A 55 -10.18 -9.97 7.56
N ASP A 56 -10.31 -10.94 6.66
CA ASP A 56 -9.47 -12.13 6.67
C ASP A 56 -7.99 -11.76 6.38
N PRO A 57 -6.99 -12.43 6.98
CA PRO A 57 -5.58 -12.14 6.74
C PRO A 57 -5.15 -12.16 5.27
N ASP A 58 -5.67 -13.07 4.46
CA ASP A 58 -5.29 -13.18 3.05
C ASP A 58 -5.82 -11.99 2.25
N GLU A 59 -7.08 -11.61 2.47
CA GLU A 59 -7.70 -10.42 1.89
C GLU A 59 -6.99 -9.13 2.30
N PHE A 60 -6.51 -9.07 3.55
CA PHE A 60 -5.73 -7.94 4.05
C PHE A 60 -4.39 -7.81 3.32
N GLY A 61 -3.73 -8.93 2.99
CA GLY A 61 -2.52 -8.92 2.18
C GLY A 61 -2.73 -8.27 0.80
N TYR A 62 -3.81 -8.62 0.10
CA TYR A 62 -4.17 -8.00 -1.18
C TYR A 62 -4.51 -6.52 -1.04
N LEU A 63 -5.20 -6.13 0.03
CA LEU A 63 -5.49 -4.73 0.35
C LEU A 63 -4.21 -3.93 0.52
N CYS A 64 -3.27 -4.42 1.34
CA CYS A 64 -1.99 -3.77 1.59
C CYS A 64 -1.19 -3.60 0.29
N ALA A 65 -1.12 -4.63 -0.56
CA ALA A 65 -0.41 -4.57 -1.84
C ALA A 65 -1.03 -3.51 -2.78
N ALA A 66 -2.37 -3.47 -2.86
CA ALA A 66 -3.08 -2.48 -3.66
C ALA A 66 -2.86 -1.05 -3.11
N ALA A 67 -3.02 -0.85 -1.81
CA ALA A 67 -2.85 0.43 -1.14
C ALA A 67 -1.41 0.96 -1.28
N LEU A 68 -0.39 0.10 -1.17
CA LEU A 68 1.01 0.47 -1.37
C LEU A 68 1.27 0.96 -2.80
N SER A 69 0.70 0.26 -3.80
CA SER A 69 0.83 0.70 -5.21
C SER A 69 0.20 2.08 -5.42
N LEU A 70 -0.97 2.31 -4.82
CA LEU A 70 -1.65 3.60 -4.87
C LEU A 70 -0.86 4.68 -4.12
N LEU A 71 -0.30 4.37 -2.94
CA LEU A 71 0.49 5.31 -2.14
C LEU A 71 1.67 5.87 -2.95
N VAL A 72 2.40 4.98 -3.65
CA VAL A 72 3.52 5.38 -4.50
C VAL A 72 3.07 6.30 -5.64
N ARG A 73 1.95 5.97 -6.29
CA ARG A 73 1.46 6.68 -7.49
C ARG A 73 0.74 8.00 -7.18
N CYS A 74 -0.08 8.01 -6.13
CA CYS A 74 -1.02 9.08 -5.83
C CYS A 74 -0.53 10.02 -4.72
N VAL A 75 0.46 9.61 -3.93
CA VAL A 75 1.00 10.41 -2.82
C VAL A 75 2.48 10.69 -3.03
N LEU A 76 3.32 9.65 -3.07
CA LEU A 76 4.77 9.83 -3.14
C LEU A 76 5.21 10.51 -4.45
N ALA A 77 4.77 10.01 -5.60
CA ALA A 77 5.18 10.59 -6.89
C ALA A 77 4.82 12.09 -7.02
N PRO A 78 3.59 12.53 -6.72
CA PRO A 78 3.26 13.96 -6.70
C PRO A 78 4.09 14.80 -5.73
N ILE A 79 4.40 14.28 -4.53
CA ILE A 79 5.27 14.97 -3.57
C ILE A 79 6.67 15.16 -4.15
N LEU A 80 7.21 14.14 -4.82
CA LEU A 80 8.51 14.23 -5.49
C LEU A 80 8.48 15.25 -6.64
N ASP A 81 7.40 15.32 -7.41
CA ASP A 81 7.25 16.32 -8.47
C ASP A 81 7.21 17.76 -7.91
N VAL A 82 6.54 17.95 -6.76
CA VAL A 82 6.54 19.24 -6.04
C VAL A 82 7.93 19.58 -5.51
N ALA A 83 8.64 18.62 -4.93
CA ALA A 83 10.01 18.80 -4.44
C ALA A 83 10.98 19.16 -5.58
N ASP A 84 10.89 18.48 -6.71
CA ASP A 84 11.67 18.77 -7.93
C ASP A 84 11.40 20.21 -8.40
N THR A 85 10.14 20.65 -8.39
CA THR A 85 9.75 22.03 -8.72
C THR A 85 10.33 23.06 -7.75
N ALA A 86 10.47 22.69 -6.47
CA ALA A 86 11.11 23.50 -5.43
C ALA A 86 12.65 23.45 -5.47
N GLY A 87 13.25 22.67 -6.39
CA GLY A 87 14.70 22.49 -6.49
C GLY A 87 15.29 21.56 -5.43
N ILE A 88 14.47 20.73 -4.80
CA ILE A 88 14.89 19.76 -3.77
C ILE A 88 14.88 18.36 -4.40
N ASP A 89 16.08 17.78 -4.62
CA ASP A 89 16.21 16.43 -5.17
C ASP A 89 16.07 15.36 -4.08
N LEU A 90 14.83 14.93 -3.83
CA LEU A 90 14.53 13.79 -2.95
C LEU A 90 14.69 12.44 -3.66
N ARG A 91 14.70 12.42 -4.99
CA ARG A 91 14.74 11.19 -5.78
C ARG A 91 16.10 10.50 -5.68
N THR A 92 17.18 11.26 -5.60
CA THR A 92 18.52 10.71 -5.38
C THR A 92 18.63 10.00 -4.04
N GLY A 93 18.20 10.64 -2.94
CA GLY A 93 18.21 10.00 -1.62
C GLY A 93 17.37 8.72 -1.55
N LEU A 94 16.22 8.67 -2.22
CA LEU A 94 15.41 7.45 -2.32
C LEU A 94 16.14 6.31 -3.06
N ARG A 95 16.88 6.61 -4.13
CA ARG A 95 17.68 5.60 -4.85
C ARG A 95 18.79 5.05 -3.96
N GLU A 96 19.52 5.93 -3.27
CA GLU A 96 20.58 5.54 -2.34
C GLU A 96 20.04 4.66 -1.20
N ALA A 97 18.89 5.03 -0.61
CA ALA A 97 18.25 4.23 0.42
C ALA A 97 17.83 2.85 -0.09
N ALA A 98 17.27 2.77 -1.30
CA ALA A 98 16.88 1.51 -1.93
C ALA A 98 18.10 0.62 -2.22
N ASP A 99 19.20 1.21 -2.70
CA ASP A 99 20.43 0.47 -2.96
C ASP A 99 21.08 0.00 -1.65
N ASN A 100 21.08 0.81 -0.60
CA ASN A 100 21.54 0.39 0.72
C ASN A 100 20.72 -0.81 1.22
N ALA A 101 19.39 -0.73 1.19
CA ALA A 101 18.52 -1.82 1.64
C ALA A 101 18.81 -3.15 0.93
N ARG A 102 19.00 -3.14 -0.40
CA ARG A 102 19.34 -4.35 -1.19
C ARG A 102 20.71 -4.95 -0.87
N ASN A 103 21.60 -4.16 -0.30
CA ASN A 103 22.97 -4.58 0.01
C ASN A 103 23.16 -4.93 1.50
N THR A 104 22.24 -4.54 2.38
CA THR A 104 22.38 -4.73 3.84
C THR A 104 21.31 -5.62 4.48
N LEU A 105 20.19 -5.85 3.80
CA LEU A 105 19.08 -6.72 4.25
C LEU A 105 19.00 -7.96 3.36
#